data_AF-A0A3B1AF93-F1
#
_entry.id   AF-A0A3B1AF93-F1
#
_cell.length_a   1.000
_cell.length_b   1.000
_cell.length_c   1.000
_cell.angle_alpha   90.00
_cell.angle_beta   90.00
_cell.angle_gamma   90.00
#
_symmetry.space_group_name_H-M   'P 1'
#
loop_
_entity.id
_entity.type
_entity.pdbx_description
1 polymer ?
#
loop_
_entity_poly.entity_id
_entity_poly.type
_entity_poly.pdbx_seq_one_letter_code
_entity_poly.pdbx_strand_id
1 'polypeptide(L)'
;MNMPNKYEPLRNMESFTEDMFNRIIAFQEKKHHAWNNNLSFDARIKDLPLHNLIFSNPDRDPEKFSATVAPFYPLREEMQKIAFYVQQLTDNPVICDIYPGNGFIGSLLGREGIELRGLKNHAPDSKPNQITSFFDAEHFRYSDEPLAQLTFDAALISWPPAHSNPSEALAQHKTGLLIYIFTEHVDPTTQQRQTGSDDMLSTLADDYRLIDSWEVIRPKDILHNIWPDMTPSIEETRHVHIYAHNSIDNLQAPQAIPPAQTYDWEKDLQMALLALQAKQEVQARGFPA
;
A
#
# COMPACT_ATOMS: atom_id res chain seq x y z
N MET A 1 -32.83 13.74 -16.39
CA MET A 1 -31.44 13.90 -15.93
C MET A 1 -30.56 13.10 -16.86
N ASN A 2 -29.71 13.76 -17.65
CA ASN A 2 -28.65 13.04 -18.38
C ASN A 2 -27.64 12.57 -17.34
N MET A 3 -27.53 11.26 -17.13
CA MET A 3 -26.40 10.72 -16.38
C MET A 3 -25.12 11.11 -17.13
N PRO A 4 -24.09 11.67 -16.45
CA PRO A 4 -22.80 11.89 -17.06
C PRO A 4 -22.32 10.57 -17.70
N ASN A 5 -21.81 10.63 -18.93
CA ASN A 5 -21.21 9.47 -19.56
C ASN A 5 -20.04 9.00 -18.66
N LYS A 6 -20.11 7.79 -18.09
CA LYS A 6 -19.06 7.25 -17.22
C LYS A 6 -17.67 7.23 -17.89
N TYR A 7 -17.63 7.27 -19.22
CA TYR A 7 -16.42 7.32 -20.04
C TYR A 7 -15.98 8.72 -20.44
N GLU A 8 -16.61 9.78 -19.92
CA GLU A 8 -16.20 11.16 -20.21
C GLU A 8 -14.70 11.43 -19.92
N PRO A 9 -14.10 10.89 -18.83
CA PRO A 9 -12.66 11.05 -18.61
C PRO A 9 -11.79 10.51 -19.76
N LEU A 10 -12.24 9.48 -20.48
CA LEU A 10 -11.49 8.88 -21.59
C LEU A 10 -11.38 9.79 -22.82
N ARG A 11 -12.12 10.91 -22.88
CA ARG A 11 -11.97 11.89 -23.97
C ARG A 11 -10.60 12.54 -23.99
N ASN A 12 -9.94 12.64 -22.83
CA ASN A 12 -8.63 13.26 -22.68
C ASN A 12 -7.51 12.20 -22.60
N MET A 13 -7.76 10.99 -23.11
CA MET A 13 -6.82 9.87 -23.00
C MET A 13 -5.46 10.17 -23.66
N GLU A 14 -5.45 10.89 -24.78
CA GLU A 14 -4.21 11.23 -25.49
C GLU A 14 -3.29 12.12 -24.64
N SER A 15 -3.79 13.26 -24.17
CA SER A 15 -3.02 14.16 -23.29
C SER A 15 -2.65 13.48 -21.97
N PHE A 16 -3.56 12.69 -21.40
CA PHE A 16 -3.28 11.92 -20.19
C PHE A 16 -2.11 10.93 -20.40
N THR A 17 -2.10 10.25 -21.54
CA THR A 17 -1.07 9.29 -21.91
C THR A 17 0.29 9.97 -22.03
N GLU A 18 0.36 11.09 -22.74
CA GLU A 18 1.58 11.88 -22.89
C GLU A 18 2.12 12.33 -21.51
N ASP A 19 1.26 12.90 -20.66
CA ASP A 19 1.63 13.32 -19.32
C ASP A 19 2.10 12.15 -18.43
N MET A 20 1.43 11.00 -18.49
CA MET A 20 1.82 9.80 -17.74
C MET A 20 3.20 9.30 -18.16
N PHE A 21 3.46 9.16 -19.46
CA PHE A 21 4.77 8.72 -19.95
C PHE A 21 5.87 9.71 -19.60
N ASN A 22 5.61 11.02 -19.70
CA ASN A 22 6.58 12.04 -19.29
C ASN A 22 6.95 11.92 -17.79
N ARG A 23 5.97 11.66 -16.92
CA ARG A 23 6.22 11.41 -15.48
C ARG A 23 7.04 10.15 -15.24
N ILE A 24 6.75 9.05 -15.95
CA ILE A 24 7.49 7.79 -15.84
C ILE A 24 8.93 7.97 -16.31
N ILE A 25 9.15 8.59 -17.47
CA ILE A 25 10.49 8.86 -18.01
C ILE A 25 11.26 9.77 -17.04
N ALA A 26 10.64 10.82 -16.52
CA ALA A 26 11.28 11.69 -15.53
C ALA A 26 11.66 10.91 -14.25
N PHE A 27 10.85 9.94 -13.82
CA PHE A 27 11.18 9.09 -12.69
C PHE A 27 12.38 8.18 -13.00
N GLN A 28 12.38 7.51 -14.15
CA GLN A 28 13.45 6.62 -14.62
C GLN A 28 14.79 7.35 -14.76
N GLU A 29 14.76 8.56 -15.33
CA GLU A 29 15.93 9.43 -15.48
C GLU A 29 16.36 10.12 -14.17
N LYS A 30 15.71 9.79 -13.04
CA LYS A 30 15.95 10.37 -11.71
C LYS A 30 15.77 11.90 -11.65
N LYS A 31 14.94 12.45 -12.53
CA LYS A 31 14.54 13.87 -12.57
C LYS A 31 13.30 14.15 -11.72
N HIS A 32 12.50 13.13 -11.41
CA HIS A 32 11.32 13.26 -10.56
C HIS A 32 11.70 13.65 -9.12
N HIS A 33 10.86 14.46 -8.46
CA HIS A 33 11.09 14.95 -7.09
C HIS A 33 11.23 13.85 -6.04
N ALA A 34 10.64 12.67 -6.27
CA ALA A 34 10.76 11.52 -5.39
C ALA A 34 12.23 11.19 -5.01
N TRP A 35 13.17 11.42 -5.93
CA TRP A 35 14.61 11.18 -5.73
C TRP A 35 15.32 12.28 -4.92
N ASN A 36 14.68 13.43 -4.68
CA ASN A 36 15.30 14.56 -3.99
C ASN A 36 14.91 14.59 -2.51
N ASN A 37 15.81 14.09 -1.66
CA ASN A 37 15.62 14.06 -0.20
C ASN A 37 15.55 15.45 0.47
N ASN A 38 15.87 16.53 -0.25
CA ASN A 38 15.78 17.90 0.29
C ASN A 38 14.38 18.52 0.13
N LEU A 39 13.47 17.85 -0.59
CA LEU A 39 12.10 18.31 -0.75
C LEU A 39 11.20 17.73 0.34
N SER A 40 10.14 18.48 0.69
CA SER A 40 9.08 18.00 1.57
C SER A 40 8.44 16.72 1.03
N PHE A 41 7.90 15.86 1.90
CA PHE A 41 7.20 14.65 1.48
C PHE A 41 6.07 14.94 0.47
N ASP A 42 5.27 16.00 0.67
CA ASP A 42 4.25 16.43 -0.31
C ASP A 42 4.81 16.63 -1.72
N ALA A 43 5.88 17.43 -1.85
CA ALA A 43 6.52 17.69 -3.12
C ALA A 43 7.11 16.43 -3.78
N ARG A 44 7.48 15.43 -2.96
CA ARG A 44 8.10 14.18 -3.41
C ARG A 44 7.09 13.13 -3.87
N ILE A 45 5.89 13.10 -3.26
CA ILE A 45 4.80 12.20 -3.66
C ILE A 45 3.91 12.78 -4.75
N LYS A 46 3.92 14.10 -4.93
CA LYS A 46 3.19 14.79 -5.99
C LYS A 46 3.57 14.21 -7.35
N ASP A 47 2.55 13.95 -8.17
CA ASP A 47 2.66 13.42 -9.53
C ASP A 47 3.35 12.05 -9.63
N LEU A 48 3.59 11.35 -8.50
CA LEU A 48 4.19 10.03 -8.48
C LEU A 48 3.31 9.05 -9.29
N PRO A 49 3.83 8.42 -10.36
CA PRO A 49 3.00 7.61 -11.24
C PRO A 49 2.72 6.24 -10.63
N LEU A 50 1.53 5.70 -10.91
CA LEU A 50 1.14 4.35 -10.46
C LEU A 50 2.15 3.28 -10.86
N HIS A 51 2.76 3.43 -12.05
CA HIS A 51 3.78 2.50 -12.55
C HIS A 51 4.90 2.23 -11.54
N ASN A 52 5.35 3.25 -10.79
CA ASN A 52 6.44 3.12 -9.80
C ASN A 52 5.98 2.62 -8.42
N LEU A 53 4.69 2.32 -8.27
CA LEU A 53 4.06 1.69 -7.10
C LEU A 53 3.59 0.25 -7.39
N ILE A 54 3.85 -0.29 -8.59
CA ILE A 54 3.62 -1.69 -8.93
C ILE A 54 4.87 -2.51 -8.61
N PHE A 55 4.75 -3.56 -7.78
CA PHE A 55 5.89 -4.37 -7.32
C PHE A 55 6.76 -4.94 -8.45
N SER A 56 6.13 -5.36 -9.55
CA SER A 56 6.81 -5.95 -10.71
C SER A 56 7.38 -4.91 -11.68
N ASN A 57 7.60 -3.67 -11.25
CA ASN A 57 8.17 -2.62 -12.08
C ASN A 57 9.59 -3.02 -12.57
N PRO A 58 9.90 -2.88 -13.87
CA PRO A 58 11.19 -3.27 -14.46
C PRO A 58 12.38 -2.42 -13.99
N ASP A 59 12.15 -1.20 -13.50
CA ASP A 59 13.18 -0.26 -13.04
C ASP A 59 13.83 -0.70 -11.71
N ARG A 60 13.20 -1.66 -11.02
CA ARG A 60 13.73 -2.30 -9.83
C ARG A 60 14.78 -3.33 -10.23
N ASP A 61 15.96 -3.22 -9.64
CA ASP A 61 16.95 -4.31 -9.58
C ASP A 61 16.56 -5.28 -8.45
N PRO A 62 15.95 -6.45 -8.74
CA PRO A 62 15.47 -7.37 -7.72
C PRO A 62 16.61 -8.08 -6.99
N GLU A 63 17.85 -8.06 -7.52
CA GLU A 63 19.00 -8.60 -6.81
C GLU A 63 19.37 -7.72 -5.62
N LYS A 64 19.25 -6.40 -5.78
CA LYS A 64 19.67 -5.40 -4.77
C LYS A 64 18.55 -4.82 -3.92
N PHE A 65 17.34 -4.66 -4.48
CA PHE A 65 16.25 -3.91 -3.84
C PHE A 65 14.96 -4.73 -3.72
N SER A 66 14.16 -4.41 -2.70
CA SER A 66 12.84 -5.02 -2.48
C SER A 66 11.77 -4.38 -3.36
N ALA A 67 11.56 -3.08 -3.23
CA ALA A 67 10.63 -2.27 -4.02
C ALA A 67 11.29 -0.95 -4.43
N THR A 68 10.76 -0.28 -5.46
CA THR A 68 11.26 1.05 -5.85
C THR A 68 10.83 2.10 -4.85
N VAL A 69 9.51 2.30 -4.70
CA VAL A 69 8.90 3.19 -3.71
C VAL A 69 8.22 2.37 -2.61
N ALA A 70 7.26 1.53 -2.97
CA ALA A 70 6.47 0.71 -2.06
C ALA A 70 6.13 -0.63 -2.72
N PRO A 71 5.84 -1.68 -1.94
CA PRO A 71 5.50 -2.98 -2.48
C PRO A 71 4.10 -3.07 -3.11
N PHE A 72 3.22 -2.11 -2.82
CA PHE A 72 1.89 -1.98 -3.42
C PHE A 72 1.52 -0.50 -3.53
N TYR A 73 0.47 -0.19 -4.31
CA TYR A 73 -0.11 1.15 -4.37
C TYR A 73 -1.14 1.31 -3.23
N PRO A 74 -0.92 2.22 -2.27
CA PRO A 74 -1.91 2.48 -1.21
C PRO A 74 -3.05 3.35 -1.76
N LEU A 75 -4.28 3.08 -1.35
CA LEU A 75 -5.43 3.93 -1.65
C LEU A 75 -5.72 4.86 -0.47
N ARG A 76 -6.13 6.10 -0.74
CA ARG A 76 -6.47 7.05 0.33
C ARG A 76 -7.62 6.52 1.20
N GLU A 77 -8.63 5.93 0.57
CA GLU A 77 -9.78 5.35 1.28
C GLU A 77 -9.36 4.26 2.28
N GLU A 78 -8.38 3.41 1.91
CA GLU A 78 -7.87 2.38 2.81
C GLU A 78 -7.11 2.96 4.00
N MET A 79 -6.30 3.99 3.77
CA MET A 79 -5.60 4.68 4.86
C MET A 79 -6.61 5.29 5.85
N GLN A 80 -7.64 5.97 5.35
CA GLN A 80 -8.72 6.52 6.17
C GLN A 80 -9.48 5.42 6.93
N LYS A 81 -9.76 4.29 6.28
CA LYS A 81 -10.45 3.16 6.89
C LYS A 81 -9.64 2.54 8.02
N ILE A 82 -8.34 2.32 7.82
CA ILE A 82 -7.43 1.84 8.86
C ILE A 82 -7.37 2.85 10.01
N ALA A 83 -7.23 4.14 9.68
CA ALA A 83 -7.16 5.19 10.68
C ALA A 83 -8.41 5.28 11.55
N PHE A 84 -9.60 5.11 10.95
CA PHE A 84 -10.87 5.10 11.65
C PHE A 84 -10.94 4.00 12.72
N TYR A 85 -10.40 2.80 12.47
CA TYR A 85 -10.34 1.76 13.50
C TYR A 85 -9.39 2.12 14.64
N VAL A 86 -8.22 2.64 14.31
CA VAL A 86 -7.19 2.96 15.30
C VAL A 86 -7.59 4.14 16.21
N GLN A 87 -8.27 5.15 15.65
CA GLN A 87 -8.79 6.31 16.39
C GLN A 87 -9.87 5.95 17.43
N GLN A 88 -10.43 4.73 17.39
CA GLN A 88 -11.39 4.26 18.40
C GLN A 88 -10.72 3.68 19.65
N LEU A 89 -9.40 3.44 19.64
CA LEU A 89 -8.71 2.81 20.77
C LEU A 89 -8.48 3.76 21.94
N THR A 90 -8.10 5.00 21.66
CA THR A 90 -7.77 6.04 22.64
C THR A 90 -7.79 7.41 21.97
N ASP A 91 -7.71 8.49 22.75
CA ASP A 91 -7.76 9.87 22.25
C ASP A 91 -6.54 10.22 21.36
N ASN A 92 -5.39 9.59 21.59
CA ASN A 92 -4.15 9.83 20.85
C ASN A 92 -3.42 8.50 20.56
N PRO A 93 -3.94 7.68 19.63
CA PRO A 93 -3.39 6.37 19.41
C PRO A 93 -2.04 6.45 18.71
N VAL A 94 -1.15 5.51 19.04
CA VAL A 94 0.15 5.34 18.41
C VAL A 94 0.16 4.02 17.65
N ILE A 95 0.55 4.08 16.37
CA ILE A 95 0.81 2.90 15.55
C ILE A 95 2.30 2.59 15.53
N CYS A 96 2.63 1.33 15.79
CA CYS A 96 3.95 0.76 15.52
C CYS A 96 3.96 0.08 14.15
N ASP A 97 4.71 0.62 13.19
CA ASP A 97 4.98 -0.04 11.90
C ASP A 97 6.14 -1.02 12.07
N ILE A 98 5.83 -2.31 12.03
CA ILE A 98 6.77 -3.39 12.31
C ILE A 98 7.79 -3.55 11.17
N TYR A 99 7.37 -3.30 9.93
CA TYR A 99 8.19 -3.48 8.73
C TYR A 99 8.16 -2.21 7.87
N PRO A 100 8.72 -1.09 8.37
CA PRO A 100 8.46 0.23 7.80
C PRO A 100 9.09 0.47 6.42
N GLY A 101 10.06 -0.35 6.00
CA GLY A 101 10.84 -0.11 4.78
C GLY A 101 11.43 1.30 4.78
N ASN A 102 11.14 2.08 3.75
CA ASN A 102 11.55 3.49 3.62
C ASN A 102 10.60 4.50 4.30
N GLY A 103 9.56 4.01 5.01
CA GLY A 103 8.59 4.78 5.78
C GLY A 103 7.43 5.37 4.98
N PHE A 104 7.30 5.05 3.68
CA PHE A 104 6.28 5.62 2.80
C PHE A 104 4.85 5.31 3.24
N ILE A 105 4.51 4.01 3.41
CA ILE A 105 3.16 3.58 3.80
C ILE A 105 2.79 4.16 5.17
N GLY A 106 3.70 4.03 6.14
CA GLY A 106 3.53 4.60 7.46
C GLY A 106 3.28 6.12 7.45
N SER A 107 3.96 6.87 6.58
CA SER A 107 3.76 8.32 6.45
C SER A 107 2.38 8.67 5.90
N LEU A 108 1.89 7.90 4.92
CA LEU A 108 0.55 8.11 4.37
C LEU A 108 -0.54 7.84 5.41
N LEU A 109 -0.37 6.80 6.23
CA LEU A 109 -1.30 6.51 7.32
C LEU A 109 -1.20 7.56 8.45
N GLY A 110 0.00 8.03 8.80
CA GLY A 110 0.18 9.06 9.82
C GLY A 110 -0.48 10.40 9.46
N ARG A 111 -0.60 10.70 8.15
CA ARG A 111 -1.35 11.85 7.63
C ARG A 111 -2.86 11.78 7.82
N GLU A 112 -3.39 10.66 8.28
CA GLU A 112 -4.79 10.55 8.74
C GLU A 112 -4.97 11.01 10.20
N GLY A 113 -3.94 11.64 10.79
CA GLY A 113 -3.99 12.19 12.14
C GLY A 113 -3.64 11.16 13.21
N ILE A 114 -2.74 10.23 12.90
CA ILE A 114 -2.28 9.20 13.83
C ILE A 114 -0.76 9.28 13.97
N GLU A 115 -0.26 9.15 15.19
CA GLU A 115 1.18 9.09 15.40
C GLU A 115 1.71 7.72 14.93
N LEU A 116 2.76 7.74 14.10
CA LEU A 116 3.32 6.51 13.56
C LEU A 116 4.83 6.38 13.82
N ARG A 117 5.21 5.21 14.35
CA ARG A 117 6.60 4.87 14.69
C ARG A 117 7.02 3.60 13.97
N GLY A 118 8.01 3.67 13.10
CA GLY A 118 8.56 2.51 12.41
C GLY A 118 9.72 1.85 13.15
N LEU A 119 9.73 0.54 13.29
CA LEU A 119 10.83 -0.20 13.91
C LEU A 119 11.99 -0.38 12.93
N LYS A 120 13.12 0.27 13.22
CA LYS A 120 14.30 0.24 12.34
C LYS A 120 15.01 -1.13 12.32
N ASN A 121 14.91 -1.88 13.41
CA ASN A 121 15.68 -3.10 13.66
C ASN A 121 14.94 -4.41 13.34
N HIS A 122 13.75 -4.38 12.72
CA HIS A 122 12.90 -5.56 12.60
C HIS A 122 13.13 -6.43 11.35
N ALA A 123 14.01 -6.03 10.44
CA ALA A 123 14.24 -6.79 9.22
C ALA A 123 15.71 -6.73 8.72
N PRO A 124 16.68 -7.23 9.50
CA PRO A 124 18.11 -7.24 9.12
C PRO A 124 18.39 -7.95 7.78
N ASP A 125 17.54 -8.90 7.39
CA ASP A 125 17.67 -9.67 6.14
C ASP A 125 16.78 -9.14 4.99
N SER A 126 16.05 -8.03 5.20
CA SER A 126 15.24 -7.44 4.13
C SER A 126 16.07 -6.58 3.20
N LYS A 127 15.84 -6.71 1.89
CA LYS A 127 16.42 -5.78 0.91
C LYS A 127 15.82 -4.40 1.11
N PRO A 128 16.62 -3.32 1.05
CA PRO A 128 16.10 -1.97 1.14
C PRO A 128 15.26 -1.63 -0.10
N ASN A 129 14.40 -0.63 0.03
CA ASN A 129 13.79 0.01 -1.13
C ASN A 129 14.85 0.76 -1.93
N GLN A 130 14.65 0.91 -3.24
CA GLN A 130 15.54 1.66 -4.11
C GLN A 130 15.61 3.14 -3.73
N ILE A 131 14.49 3.71 -3.29
CA ILE A 131 14.45 4.97 -2.54
C ILE A 131 14.48 4.62 -1.05
N THR A 132 15.64 4.79 -0.43
CA THR A 132 15.90 4.29 0.94
C THR A 132 15.26 5.11 2.04
N SER A 133 14.98 6.40 1.81
CA SER A 133 14.33 7.30 2.78
C SER A 133 13.22 8.07 2.08
N PHE A 134 11.98 7.66 2.33
CA PHE A 134 10.79 8.17 1.66
C PHE A 134 9.63 8.31 2.64
N PHE A 135 9.83 9.12 3.67
CA PHE A 135 8.85 9.33 4.74
C PHE A 135 8.60 10.81 5.01
N ASP A 136 7.48 11.07 5.67
CA ASP A 136 7.07 12.38 6.16
C ASP A 136 7.48 12.53 7.62
N ALA A 137 8.50 13.34 7.91
CA ALA A 137 9.02 13.52 9.25
C ALA A 137 8.04 14.18 10.22
N GLU A 138 6.97 14.83 9.72
CA GLU A 138 5.91 15.40 10.56
C GLU A 138 4.97 14.32 11.11
N HIS A 139 4.84 13.19 10.40
CA HIS A 139 3.86 12.14 10.69
C HIS A 139 4.48 10.77 10.98
N PHE A 140 5.77 10.60 10.70
CA PHE A 140 6.47 9.33 10.81
C PHE A 140 7.87 9.52 11.41
N ARG A 141 8.24 8.62 12.31
CA ARG A 141 9.62 8.51 12.82
C ARG A 141 10.06 7.08 12.96
N TYR A 142 11.34 6.82 12.74
CA TYR A 142 11.92 5.54 13.11
C TYR A 142 12.20 5.48 14.62
N SER A 143 12.00 4.31 15.20
CA SER A 143 12.45 3.96 16.55
C SER A 143 13.52 2.88 16.47
N ASP A 144 14.58 3.09 17.25
CA ASP A 144 15.63 2.10 17.50
C ASP A 144 15.31 1.23 18.73
N GLU A 145 14.24 1.56 19.47
CA GLU A 145 13.81 0.80 20.65
C GLU A 145 13.34 -0.62 20.27
N PRO A 146 13.64 -1.64 21.09
CA PRO A 146 13.08 -2.97 20.90
C PRO A 146 11.54 -2.96 20.97
N LEU A 147 10.87 -3.80 20.17
CA LEU A 147 9.41 -3.94 20.17
C LEU A 147 8.82 -4.12 21.58
N ALA A 148 9.46 -4.92 22.42
CA ALA A 148 9.02 -5.19 23.79
C ALA A 148 9.06 -3.97 24.73
N GLN A 149 9.79 -2.91 24.38
CA GLN A 149 9.92 -1.68 25.17
C GLN A 149 9.09 -0.53 24.59
N LEU A 150 8.70 -0.61 23.32
CA LEU A 150 7.92 0.43 22.67
C LEU A 150 6.48 0.41 23.19
N THR A 151 5.94 1.58 23.54
CA THR A 151 4.52 1.74 23.88
C THR A 151 3.75 2.17 22.63
N PHE A 152 2.72 1.41 22.27
CA PHE A 152 1.84 1.65 21.12
C PHE A 152 0.50 0.94 21.30
N ASP A 153 -0.54 1.43 20.63
CA ASP A 153 -1.91 0.93 20.76
C ASP A 153 -2.26 -0.06 19.63
N ALA A 154 -1.64 0.13 18.45
CA ALA A 154 -1.86 -0.68 17.28
C ALA A 154 -0.55 -1.02 16.56
N ALA A 155 -0.52 -2.15 15.87
CA ALA A 155 0.62 -2.55 15.03
C ALA A 155 0.22 -2.61 13.56
N LEU A 156 1.01 -1.98 12.70
CA LEU A 156 0.94 -2.11 11.26
C LEU A 156 1.97 -3.16 10.81
N ILE A 157 1.48 -4.25 10.24
CA ILE A 157 2.28 -5.31 9.63
C ILE A 157 2.02 -5.27 8.13
N SER A 158 2.75 -4.40 7.44
CA SER A 158 2.59 -4.18 6.00
C SER A 158 3.66 -4.90 5.20
N TRP A 159 3.23 -5.81 4.32
CA TRP A 159 4.09 -6.58 3.43
C TRP A 159 5.30 -7.23 4.13
N PRO A 160 5.08 -8.00 5.22
CA PRO A 160 6.20 -8.56 5.96
C PRO A 160 6.94 -9.64 5.15
N PRO A 161 8.23 -9.90 5.44
CA PRO A 161 8.95 -11.04 4.85
C PRO A 161 8.21 -12.37 5.05
N ALA A 162 8.24 -13.26 4.05
CA ALA A 162 7.47 -14.51 4.03
C ALA A 162 7.75 -15.48 5.20
N HIS A 163 8.92 -15.38 5.83
CA HIS A 163 9.32 -16.21 6.97
C HIS A 163 9.21 -15.49 8.32
N SER A 164 8.68 -14.27 8.31
CA SER A 164 8.54 -13.48 9.53
C SER A 164 7.16 -13.67 10.14
N ASN A 165 7.11 -13.74 11.47
CA ASN A 165 5.87 -13.84 12.22
C ASN A 165 6.01 -13.06 13.54
N PRO A 166 5.55 -11.80 13.61
CA PRO A 166 5.64 -11.01 14.84
C PRO A 166 4.52 -11.31 15.85
N SER A 167 3.59 -12.23 15.55
CA SER A 167 2.36 -12.41 16.31
C SER A 167 2.57 -12.81 17.78
N GLU A 168 3.55 -13.66 18.10
CA GLU A 168 3.85 -14.01 19.50
C GLU A 168 4.27 -12.77 20.32
N ALA A 169 5.18 -11.94 19.78
CA ALA A 169 5.63 -10.73 20.46
C ALA A 169 4.49 -9.70 20.63
N LEU A 170 3.61 -9.59 19.62
CA LEU A 170 2.43 -8.71 19.66
C LEU A 170 1.37 -9.21 20.64
N ALA A 171 1.19 -10.53 20.77
CA ALA A 171 0.31 -11.13 21.77
C ALA A 171 0.83 -10.89 23.19
N GLN A 172 2.14 -11.07 23.42
CA GLN A 172 2.77 -10.75 24.71
C GLN A 172 2.65 -9.26 25.08
N HIS A 173 2.73 -8.38 24.09
CA HIS A 173 2.54 -6.94 24.26
C HIS A 173 1.07 -6.54 24.53
N LYS A 174 0.11 -7.42 24.19
CA LYS A 174 -1.34 -7.16 24.24
C LYS A 174 -1.75 -5.95 23.42
N THR A 175 -1.17 -5.82 22.23
CA THR A 175 -1.48 -4.74 21.29
C THR A 175 -2.98 -4.70 20.98
N GLY A 176 -3.60 -3.52 21.01
CA GLY A 176 -5.06 -3.39 20.86
C GLY A 176 -5.58 -3.80 19.47
N LEU A 177 -4.92 -3.33 18.42
CA LEU A 177 -5.23 -3.68 17.02
C LEU A 177 -4.01 -4.16 16.25
N LEU A 178 -4.20 -5.16 15.40
CA LEU A 178 -3.21 -5.59 14.41
C LEU A 178 -3.77 -5.35 13.01
N ILE A 179 -3.04 -4.61 12.19
CA ILE A 179 -3.38 -4.33 10.79
C ILE A 179 -2.41 -5.15 9.94
N TYR A 180 -2.92 -6.19 9.29
CA TYR A 180 -2.10 -7.11 8.50
C TYR A 180 -2.39 -6.94 7.01
N ILE A 181 -1.38 -6.53 6.25
CA ILE A 181 -1.46 -6.30 4.81
C ILE A 181 -0.50 -7.24 4.11
N PHE A 182 -1.02 -8.16 3.30
CA PHE A 182 -0.22 -9.20 2.64
C PHE A 182 -0.83 -9.61 1.31
N THR A 183 -0.13 -10.50 0.59
CA THR A 183 -0.65 -11.19 -0.60
C THR A 183 -0.42 -12.68 -0.44
N GLU A 184 -1.26 -13.50 -1.02
CA GLU A 184 -1.04 -14.95 -1.10
C GLU A 184 -0.16 -15.35 -2.30
N HIS A 185 0.41 -14.39 -3.01
CA HIS A 185 1.20 -14.66 -4.21
C HIS A 185 2.45 -15.49 -3.89
N VAL A 186 2.59 -16.58 -4.64
CA VAL A 186 3.72 -17.51 -4.57
C VAL A 186 4.60 -17.28 -5.79
N ASP A 187 5.89 -17.09 -5.56
CA ASP A 187 6.86 -16.99 -6.64
C ASP A 187 6.90 -18.32 -7.42
N PRO A 188 6.66 -18.31 -8.75
CA PRO A 188 6.51 -19.54 -9.52
C PRO A 188 7.81 -20.34 -9.62
N THR A 189 8.97 -19.71 -9.42
CA THR A 189 10.28 -20.36 -9.52
C THR A 189 10.67 -21.03 -8.20
N THR A 190 10.49 -20.31 -7.09
CA THR A 190 10.91 -20.78 -5.76
C THR A 190 9.81 -21.54 -5.02
N GLN A 191 8.54 -21.40 -5.46
CA GLN A 191 7.35 -21.93 -4.78
C GLN A 191 7.18 -21.39 -3.35
N GLN A 192 7.83 -20.26 -3.03
CA GLN A 192 7.70 -19.58 -1.75
C GLN A 192 6.77 -18.38 -1.87
N ARG A 193 6.02 -18.09 -0.80
CA ARG A 193 5.30 -16.82 -0.70
C ARG A 193 6.27 -15.66 -0.81
N GLN A 194 5.84 -14.57 -1.43
CA GLN A 194 6.63 -13.35 -1.51
C GLN A 194 6.52 -12.49 -0.24
N THR A 195 5.39 -12.57 0.45
CA THR A 195 5.13 -11.82 1.69
C THR A 195 4.17 -12.60 2.59
N GLY A 196 4.28 -12.38 3.90
CA GLY A 196 3.37 -12.95 4.89
C GLY A 196 3.50 -14.46 5.06
N SER A 197 2.91 -14.95 6.15
CA SER A 197 2.81 -16.37 6.46
C SER A 197 1.41 -16.70 7.00
N ASP A 198 0.99 -17.95 6.81
CA ASP A 198 -0.25 -18.45 7.44
C ASP A 198 -0.08 -18.60 8.96
N ASP A 199 1.17 -18.74 9.44
CA ASP A 199 1.49 -18.84 10.86
C ASP A 199 1.06 -17.60 11.65
N MET A 200 1.07 -16.43 11.01
CA MET A 200 0.56 -15.20 11.61
C MET A 200 -0.94 -15.31 11.93
N LEU A 201 -1.71 -15.93 11.04
CA LEU A 201 -3.16 -16.10 11.18
C LEU A 201 -3.50 -17.14 12.26
N SER A 202 -2.70 -18.20 12.38
CA SER A 202 -2.95 -19.29 13.34
C SER A 202 -2.57 -18.91 14.77
N THR A 203 -1.47 -18.18 14.96
CA THR A 203 -0.93 -17.83 16.28
C THR A 203 -1.79 -16.79 17.02
N LEU A 204 -2.60 -16.02 16.30
CA LEU A 204 -3.44 -14.96 16.87
C LEU A 204 -4.78 -15.45 17.42
N ALA A 205 -5.21 -16.66 17.07
CA ALA A 205 -6.60 -17.10 17.23
C ALA A 205 -7.13 -17.13 18.68
N ASP A 206 -6.25 -17.31 19.67
CA ASP A 206 -6.66 -17.41 21.07
C ASP A 206 -6.94 -16.02 21.70
N ASP A 207 -6.17 -14.99 21.32
CA ASP A 207 -6.20 -13.67 21.96
C ASP A 207 -6.78 -12.56 21.09
N TYR A 208 -6.93 -12.81 19.79
CA TYR A 208 -7.42 -11.85 18.81
C TYR A 208 -8.54 -12.42 17.95
N ARG A 209 -9.40 -11.52 17.49
CA ARG A 209 -10.46 -11.83 16.52
C ARG A 209 -10.37 -10.92 15.30
N LEU A 210 -10.63 -11.48 14.12
CA LEU A 210 -10.80 -10.70 12.90
C LEU A 210 -12.07 -9.87 13.01
N ILE A 211 -11.96 -8.54 12.89
CA ILE A 211 -13.11 -7.63 12.99
C ILE A 211 -13.51 -7.02 11.65
N ASP A 212 -12.60 -6.97 10.69
CA ASP A 212 -12.87 -6.56 9.32
C ASP A 212 -11.80 -7.08 8.37
N SER A 213 -12.18 -7.28 7.12
CA SER A 213 -11.26 -7.62 6.04
C SER A 213 -11.75 -7.10 4.70
N TRP A 214 -10.81 -6.79 3.82
CA TRP A 214 -11.10 -6.46 2.43
C TRP A 214 -9.93 -6.83 1.53
N GLU A 215 -10.21 -6.80 0.23
CA GLU A 215 -9.25 -7.11 -0.82
C GLU A 215 -9.14 -5.95 -1.78
N VAL A 216 -7.92 -5.70 -2.24
CA VAL A 216 -7.64 -4.81 -3.38
C VAL A 216 -7.03 -5.66 -4.48
N ILE A 217 -7.78 -5.76 -5.58
CA ILE A 217 -7.40 -6.56 -6.73
C ILE A 217 -6.82 -5.63 -7.80
N ARG A 218 -5.57 -5.85 -8.16
CA ARG A 218 -4.95 -5.27 -9.36
C ARG A 218 -4.99 -6.31 -10.48
N PRO A 219 -5.77 -6.08 -11.55
CA PRO A 219 -5.77 -6.97 -12.70
C PRO A 219 -4.38 -7.16 -13.28
N LYS A 220 -4.14 -8.34 -13.83
CA LYS A 220 -2.95 -8.61 -14.65
C LYS A 220 -2.85 -7.56 -15.77
N ASP A 221 -1.63 -7.10 -16.04
CA ASP A 221 -1.31 -6.20 -17.14
C ASP A 221 -2.16 -4.92 -17.15
N ILE A 222 -2.54 -4.39 -15.98
CA ILE A 222 -3.48 -3.27 -15.85
C ILE A 222 -3.09 -2.05 -16.72
N LEU A 223 -1.79 -1.72 -16.78
CA LEU A 223 -1.28 -0.65 -17.65
C LEU A 223 -0.98 -1.17 -19.06
N HIS A 224 -0.31 -2.32 -19.19
CA HIS A 224 0.12 -2.89 -20.48
C HIS A 224 -1.06 -3.19 -21.44
N ASN A 225 -2.20 -3.61 -20.91
CA ASN A 225 -3.40 -3.89 -21.71
C ASN A 225 -4.00 -2.65 -22.39
N ILE A 226 -3.67 -1.46 -21.88
CA ILE A 226 -4.11 -0.16 -22.41
C ILE A 226 -2.99 0.54 -23.18
N TRP A 227 -1.78 0.50 -22.64
CA TRP A 227 -0.57 1.07 -23.22
C TRP A 227 0.47 -0.06 -23.43
N PRO A 228 0.55 -0.66 -24.63
CA PRO A 228 1.42 -1.81 -24.88
C PRO A 228 2.92 -1.58 -24.63
N ASP A 229 3.37 -0.33 -24.66
CA ASP A 229 4.75 0.05 -24.34
C ASP A 229 5.07 -0.03 -22.83
N MET A 230 4.04 -0.13 -21.98
CA MET A 230 4.21 -0.34 -20.55
C MET A 230 4.59 -1.78 -20.25
N THR A 231 5.31 -2.00 -19.16
CA THR A 231 5.72 -3.36 -18.78
C THR A 231 4.53 -4.21 -18.32
N PRO A 232 4.45 -5.48 -18.76
CA PRO A 232 3.53 -6.45 -18.20
C PRO A 232 3.66 -6.56 -16.67
N SER A 233 2.55 -6.84 -16.00
CA SER A 233 2.49 -6.96 -14.55
C SER A 233 1.62 -8.14 -14.16
N ILE A 234 2.06 -8.92 -13.17
CA ILE A 234 1.25 -10.03 -12.63
C ILE A 234 -0.06 -9.51 -12.02
N GLU A 235 -1.07 -10.36 -11.94
CA GLU A 235 -2.22 -10.08 -11.08
C GLU A 235 -1.77 -10.05 -9.62
N GLU A 236 -2.41 -9.21 -8.81
CA GLU A 236 -2.13 -9.09 -7.39
C GLU A 236 -3.43 -8.90 -6.64
N THR A 237 -3.70 -9.81 -5.69
CA THR A 237 -4.73 -9.65 -4.67
C THR A 237 -4.03 -9.32 -3.37
N ARG A 238 -4.21 -8.08 -2.92
CA ARG A 238 -3.75 -7.64 -1.60
C ARG A 238 -4.89 -7.80 -0.61
N HIS A 239 -4.63 -8.51 0.47
CA HIS A 239 -5.55 -8.68 1.58
C HIS A 239 -5.19 -7.71 2.68
N VAL A 240 -6.21 -7.09 3.29
CA VAL A 240 -6.06 -6.31 4.51
C VAL A 240 -6.96 -6.91 5.57
N HIS A 241 -6.36 -7.36 6.67
CA HIS A 241 -7.07 -7.90 7.82
C HIS A 241 -6.87 -6.99 9.04
N ILE A 242 -7.96 -6.69 9.73
CA ILE A 242 -7.95 -5.95 11.00
C ILE A 242 -8.31 -6.93 12.11
N TYR A 243 -7.36 -7.19 13.00
CA TYR A 243 -7.57 -7.99 14.20
C TYR A 243 -7.66 -7.09 15.41
N ALA A 244 -8.59 -7.38 16.31
CA ALA A 244 -8.68 -6.74 17.61
C ALA A 244 -8.39 -7.73 18.72
N HIS A 245 -7.62 -7.29 19.72
CA HIS A 245 -7.43 -8.07 20.94
C HIS A 245 -8.78 -8.27 21.63
N ASN A 246 -8.98 -9.43 22.25
CA ASN A 246 -10.26 -9.83 22.86
C ASN A 246 -10.73 -8.93 24.01
N SER A 247 -9.84 -8.10 24.56
CA SER A 247 -10.20 -7.08 25.57
C SER A 247 -10.75 -5.77 25.00
N ILE A 248 -10.64 -5.54 23.69
CA ILE A 248 -11.16 -4.33 23.04
C ILE A 248 -12.58 -4.62 22.59
N ASP A 249 -13.56 -4.06 23.28
CA ASP A 249 -14.98 -4.20 22.92
C ASP A 249 -15.46 -3.02 22.05
N ASN A 250 -16.57 -3.23 21.33
CA ASN A 250 -17.38 -2.17 20.69
C ASN A 250 -16.75 -1.38 19.52
N LEU A 251 -15.68 -1.86 18.88
CA LEU A 251 -15.20 -1.25 17.64
C LEU A 251 -16.28 -1.29 16.55
N GLN A 252 -16.54 -0.14 15.95
CA GLN A 252 -17.49 0.00 14.85
C GLN A 252 -16.73 0.01 13.53
N ALA A 253 -17.31 -0.62 12.52
CA ALA A 253 -16.88 -0.42 11.14
C ALA A 253 -17.33 0.98 10.67
N PRO A 254 -16.54 1.65 9.82
CA PRO A 254 -16.96 2.92 9.26
C PRO A 254 -18.20 2.71 8.38
N GLN A 255 -19.28 3.45 8.66
CA GLN A 255 -20.48 3.42 7.82
C GLN A 255 -20.25 4.05 6.44
N ALA A 256 -19.38 5.07 6.40
CA ALA A 256 -18.91 5.72 5.19
C ALA A 256 -17.53 6.32 5.46
N ILE A 257 -16.68 6.33 4.44
CA ILE A 257 -15.40 7.04 4.49
C ILE A 257 -15.62 8.48 3.99
N PRO A 258 -15.19 9.50 4.75
CA PRO A 258 -15.32 10.89 4.31
C PRO A 258 -14.60 11.12 2.98
N PRO A 259 -15.20 11.86 2.02
CA PRO A 259 -14.51 12.21 0.79
C PRO A 259 -13.20 12.94 1.09
N ALA A 260 -12.10 12.43 0.56
CA ALA A 260 -10.79 13.05 0.62
C ALA A 260 -10.20 13.21 -0.79
N GLN A 261 -9.24 14.12 -0.91
CA GLN A 261 -8.44 14.19 -2.12
C GLN A 261 -7.63 12.89 -2.25
N THR A 262 -7.83 12.19 -3.36
CA THR A 262 -7.09 10.98 -3.69
C THR A 262 -5.63 11.31 -4.01
N TYR A 263 -4.76 10.30 -3.91
CA TYR A 263 -3.39 10.42 -4.35
C TYR A 263 -3.31 10.52 -5.88
N ASP A 264 -2.22 11.11 -6.40
CA ASP A 264 -2.10 11.31 -7.85
C ASP A 264 -2.05 9.99 -8.64
N TRP A 265 -1.44 8.93 -8.08
CA TRP A 265 -1.46 7.60 -8.70
C TRP A 265 -2.85 6.95 -8.73
N GLU A 266 -3.80 7.38 -7.90
CA GLU A 266 -5.18 6.89 -7.96
C GLU A 266 -5.90 7.43 -9.21
N LYS A 267 -5.48 8.58 -9.74
CA LYS A 267 -5.96 9.09 -11.03
C LYS A 267 -5.49 8.20 -12.18
N ASP A 268 -4.24 7.73 -12.11
CA ASP A 268 -3.69 6.76 -13.06
C ASP A 268 -4.45 5.44 -13.00
N LEU A 269 -4.71 4.95 -11.78
CA LEU A 269 -5.51 3.75 -11.55
C LEU A 269 -6.91 3.89 -12.14
N GLN A 270 -7.59 5.00 -11.86
CA GLN A 270 -8.94 5.27 -12.37
C GLN A 270 -8.97 5.28 -13.89
N MET A 271 -8.00 5.96 -14.53
CA MET A 271 -7.92 6.02 -16.00
C MET A 271 -7.71 4.62 -16.60
N ALA A 272 -6.77 3.84 -16.04
CA ALA A 272 -6.48 2.49 -16.50
C ALA A 272 -7.71 1.56 -16.38
N LEU A 273 -8.40 1.58 -15.23
CA LEU A 273 -9.59 0.77 -15.00
C LEU A 273 -10.75 1.16 -15.92
N LEU A 274 -10.99 2.46 -16.12
CA LEU A 274 -12.03 2.95 -17.05
C LEU A 274 -11.73 2.53 -18.49
N ALA A 275 -10.47 2.65 -18.92
CA ALA A 275 -10.05 2.25 -20.26
C ALA A 275 -10.18 0.73 -20.45
N LEU A 276 -9.83 -0.07 -19.45
CA LEU A 276 -10.00 -1.53 -19.46
C LEU A 276 -11.47 -1.91 -19.58
N GLN A 277 -12.33 -1.28 -18.78
CA GLN A 277 -13.76 -1.51 -18.84
C GLN A 277 -14.32 -1.15 -20.22
N ALA A 278 -13.92 -0.01 -20.79
CA ALA A 278 -14.35 0.40 -22.12
C ALA A 278 -13.89 -0.60 -23.20
N LYS A 279 -12.63 -1.05 -23.14
CA LYS A 279 -12.07 -2.06 -24.06
C LYS A 279 -12.84 -3.37 -23.98
N GLN A 280 -13.14 -3.86 -22.77
CA GLN A 280 -13.94 -5.07 -22.56
C GLN A 280 -15.37 -4.92 -23.11
N GLU A 281 -16.02 -3.77 -22.91
CA GLU A 281 -17.36 -3.52 -23.45
C GLU A 281 -17.38 -3.46 -24.99
N VAL A 282 -16.34 -2.91 -25.62
CA VAL A 282 -16.20 -2.87 -27.08
C VAL A 282 -15.95 -4.28 -27.64
N GLN A 283 -15.09 -5.06 -27.00
CA GLN A 283 -14.83 -6.45 -27.36
C GLN A 283 -16.07 -7.33 -27.24
N ALA A 284 -16.86 -7.15 -26.17
CA ALA A 284 -18.12 -7.86 -25.97
C ALA A 284 -19.16 -7.57 -27.08
N ARG A 285 -19.01 -6.46 -27.82
CA ARG A 285 -19.84 -6.12 -28.99
C ARG A 285 -19.29 -6.69 -30.30
N GLY A 286 -18.23 -7.49 -30.26
CA GLY A 286 -17.65 -8.18 -31.42
C GLY A 286 -16.60 -7.37 -32.19
N PHE A 287 -16.15 -6.24 -31.65
CA PHE A 287 -15.02 -5.51 -32.22
C PHE A 287 -13.69 -6.12 -31.74
N PRO A 288 -12.68 -6.19 -32.62
CA PRO A 288 -11.36 -6.71 -32.24
C PRO A 288 -10.69 -5.86 -31.15
N ALA A 289 -9.83 -6.52 -30.38
CA ALA A 289 -9.09 -6.00 -29.24
C ALA A 289 -8.01 -4.98 -29.61
#